data_AF-A0A3N9N6X6-F1
#
_entry.id   AF-A0A3N9N6X6-F1
#
_cell.length_a   1.000
_cell.length_b   1.000
_cell.length_c   1.000
_cell.angle_alpha   90.00
_cell.angle_beta   90.00
_cell.angle_gamma   90.00
#
_symmetry.space_group_name_H-M   'P 1'
#
loop_
_entity.id
_entity.type
_entity.pdbx_description
1 polymer ?
#
loop_
_entity_poly.entity_id
_entity_poly.type
_entity_poly.pdbx_seq_one_letter_code
_entity_poly.pdbx_strand_id
1 'polypeptide(L)'
;MIIEKNSLINKNPDIVEILSNDPVKFRCKICGQIWYPEWSPSSTRTELPLECWQCPNECGQKQTNDEDEKEEEEKEPDNPLII
;
A
#
# COMPACT_ATOMS: atom_id res chain seq x y z
N MET A 1 -12.61 -14.79 -32.26
CA MET A 1 -11.97 -13.55 -31.78
C MET A 1 -12.15 -13.52 -30.28
N ILE A 2 -11.09 -13.81 -29.52
CA ILE A 2 -11.11 -13.58 -28.07
C ILE A 2 -10.93 -12.07 -27.93
N ILE A 3 -12.00 -11.34 -27.66
CA ILE A 3 -11.87 -9.96 -27.20
C ILE A 3 -11.32 -10.10 -25.78
N GLU A 4 -10.00 -10.00 -25.65
CA GLU A 4 -9.37 -9.80 -24.35
C GLU A 4 -10.05 -8.59 -23.73
N LYS A 5 -10.88 -8.83 -22.71
CA LYS A 5 -11.38 -7.77 -21.85
C LYS A 5 -10.13 -7.12 -21.29
N ASN A 6 -9.78 -5.92 -21.80
CA ASN A 6 -8.74 -5.05 -21.27
C ASN A 6 -8.95 -4.92 -19.76
N SER A 7 -8.34 -5.83 -19.02
CA SER A 7 -8.50 -5.95 -17.59
C SER A 7 -7.42 -5.05 -17.02
N LEU A 8 -7.85 -4.03 -16.29
CA LEU A 8 -6.96 -3.11 -15.60
C LEU A 8 -5.97 -3.92 -14.75
N ILE A 9 -4.67 -3.79 -15.03
CA ILE A 9 -3.63 -4.51 -14.30
C ILE A 9 -3.45 -3.83 -12.95
N ASN A 10 -3.71 -4.55 -11.86
CA ASN A 10 -3.53 -4.03 -10.51
C ASN A 10 -2.05 -3.85 -10.18
N LYS A 11 -1.57 -2.60 -10.11
CA LYS A 11 -0.17 -2.27 -9.79
C LYS A 11 0.13 -2.26 -8.29
N ASN A 12 -0.88 -2.42 -7.43
CA ASN A 12 -0.71 -2.52 -5.98
C ASN A 12 -1.70 -3.54 -5.35
N PRO A 13 -1.57 -4.84 -5.67
CA PRO A 13 -2.54 -5.85 -5.28
C PRO A 13 -2.57 -6.15 -3.77
N ASP A 14 -1.51 -5.81 -3.03
CA ASP A 14 -1.44 -6.04 -1.58
C ASP A 14 -2.34 -5.07 -0.80
N ILE A 15 -2.48 -3.83 -1.30
CA ILE A 15 -3.24 -2.77 -0.64
C ILE A 15 -4.59 -2.55 -1.33
N VAL A 16 -4.65 -2.65 -2.65
CA VAL A 16 -5.83 -2.28 -3.46
C VAL A 16 -6.51 -3.50 -4.04
N GLU A 17 -7.83 -3.51 -3.96
CA GLU A 17 -8.71 -4.42 -4.68
C GLU A 17 -9.57 -3.64 -5.68
N ILE A 18 -9.67 -4.14 -6.91
CA ILE A 18 -10.51 -3.56 -7.95
C ILE A 18 -11.92 -4.15 -7.83
N LEU A 19 -12.88 -3.31 -7.47
CA LEU A 19 -14.30 -3.70 -7.33
C LEU A 19 -15.06 -3.61 -8.65
N SER A 20 -14.69 -2.67 -9.51
CA SER A 20 -15.32 -2.43 -10.83
C SER A 20 -14.30 -1.82 -11.79
N ASN A 21 -14.44 -2.11 -13.09
CA ASN A 21 -13.60 -1.56 -14.16
C ASN A 21 -14.30 -0.46 -14.98
N ASP A 22 -15.63 -0.33 -14.90
CA ASP A 22 -16.41 0.69 -15.61
C ASP A 22 -17.67 1.08 -14.80
N PRO A 23 -17.67 2.21 -14.07
CA PRO A 23 -16.50 3.03 -13.76
C PRO A 23 -15.50 2.29 -12.87
N VAL A 24 -14.22 2.68 -12.94
CA VAL A 24 -13.18 2.08 -12.09
C VAL A 24 -13.47 2.40 -10.62
N LYS A 25 -13.46 1.37 -9.78
CA LYS A 25 -13.72 1.48 -8.35
C LYS A 25 -12.73 0.65 -7.56
N PHE A 26 -12.08 1.28 -6.58
CA PHE A 26 -11.07 0.64 -5.74
C PHE A 26 -11.53 0.51 -4.29
N ARG A 27 -10.99 -0.50 -3.59
CA ARG A 27 -11.13 -0.73 -2.15
C ARG A 27 -9.78 -1.02 -1.52
N CYS A 28 -9.49 -0.39 -0.39
CA CYS A 28 -8.31 -0.72 0.42
C CYS A 28 -8.58 -2.01 1.20
N LYS A 29 -7.68 -2.99 1.11
CA LYS A 29 -7.73 -4.24 1.87
C LYS A 29 -7.36 -4.06 3.34
N ILE A 30 -6.72 -2.95 3.71
CA ILE A 30 -6.25 -2.66 5.08
C ILE A 30 -7.34 -1.93 5.87
N CYS A 31 -7.77 -0.75 5.40
CA CYS A 31 -8.73 0.09 6.12
C CYS A 31 -10.17 0.02 5.59
N GLY A 32 -10.39 -0.66 4.45
CA GLY A 32 -11.71 -0.76 3.83
C GLY A 32 -12.17 0.49 3.06
N GLN A 33 -11.36 1.55 2.99
CA GLN A 33 -11.69 2.77 2.26
C GLN A 33 -11.99 2.47 0.78
N ILE A 34 -13.03 3.11 0.23
CA ILE A 34 -13.41 2.99 -1.18
C ILE A 34 -13.16 4.33 -1.86
N TRP A 35 -12.59 4.31 -3.07
CA TRP A 35 -12.38 5.51 -3.87
C TRP A 35 -12.49 5.25 -5.37
N TYR A 36 -12.60 6.33 -6.12
CA TYR A 36 -12.68 6.34 -7.58
C TYR A 36 -11.41 7.02 -8.10
N PRO A 37 -10.51 6.31 -8.79
CA PRO A 37 -9.31 6.92 -9.33
C PRO A 37 -9.67 7.92 -10.44
N GLU A 38 -9.06 9.11 -10.40
CA GLU A 38 -9.25 10.12 -11.43
C GLU A 38 -8.46 9.74 -12.68
N TRP A 39 -9.17 9.58 -13.80
CA TRP A 39 -8.54 9.36 -15.09
C TRP A 39 -8.12 10.70 -15.66
N SER A 40 -6.81 10.95 -15.75
CA SER A 40 -6.33 12.12 -16.47
C SER A 40 -6.59 11.92 -17.97
N PRO A 41 -7.20 12.90 -18.67
CA PRO A 41 -7.54 12.77 -20.09
C PRO A 41 -6.31 12.66 -21.00
N SER A 42 -5.11 12.90 -20.47
CA SER A 42 -3.83 12.79 -21.18
C SER A 42 -3.19 11.40 -21.07
N SER A 43 -3.66 10.55 -20.15
CA SER A 43 -3.23 9.15 -20.10
C SER A 43 -3.93 8.39 -21.22
N THR A 44 -3.16 7.68 -22.04
CA THR A 44 -3.72 6.65 -22.93
C THR A 44 -4.67 5.80 -22.09
N ARG A 45 -5.90 5.59 -22.58
CA ARG A 45 -7.05 4.96 -21.88
C ARG A 45 -6.80 3.53 -21.35
N THR A 46 -5.56 3.08 -21.33
CA THR A 46 -5.13 1.73 -21.04
C THR A 46 -4.49 1.61 -19.66
N GLU A 47 -3.99 2.71 -19.06
CA GLU A 47 -3.25 2.65 -17.80
C GLU A 47 -3.59 3.79 -16.84
N LEU A 48 -3.87 3.43 -15.58
CA LEU A 48 -3.97 4.38 -14.47
C LEU A 48 -2.58 4.75 -13.93
N PRO A 49 -2.36 6.01 -13.55
CA PRO A 49 -1.11 6.43 -12.91
C PRO A 49 -0.90 5.73 -11.56
N LEU A 50 0.36 5.65 -11.13
CA LEU A 50 0.76 4.92 -9.92
C LEU A 50 0.06 5.44 -8.66
N GLU A 51 -0.17 6.75 -8.58
CA GLU A 51 -0.86 7.43 -7.49
C GLU A 51 -2.28 6.90 -7.25
N CYS A 52 -2.98 6.47 -8.30
CA CYS A 52 -4.34 5.93 -8.18
C CYS A 52 -4.38 4.62 -7.39
N TRP A 53 -3.25 3.90 -7.33
CA TRP A 53 -3.10 2.62 -6.63
C TRP A 53 -2.68 2.79 -5.17
N GLN A 54 -2.67 4.02 -4.65
CA GLN A 54 -2.41 4.29 -3.24
C GLN A 54 -3.72 4.49 -2.49
N CYS A 55 -3.78 3.98 -1.26
CA CYS A 55 -4.93 4.25 -0.39
C CYS A 55 -4.92 5.74 0.01
N PRO A 56 -6.04 6.47 -0.08
CA PRO A 56 -6.13 7.86 0.38
C PRO A 56 -5.81 8.03 1.86
N ASN A 57 -5.98 6.98 2.67
CA ASN A 57 -5.61 6.96 4.09
C ASN A 57 -4.16 6.50 4.30
N GLU A 58 -3.33 6.56 3.25
CA GLU A 58 -1.89 6.27 3.27
C GLU A 58 -1.54 4.86 3.81
N CYS A 59 -2.50 3.94 3.72
CA CYS A 59 -2.30 2.57 4.19
C CYS A 59 -1.19 1.90 3.39
N GLY A 60 -0.19 1.35 4.09
CA GLY A 60 0.95 0.66 3.47
C GLY A 60 2.03 1.59 2.94
N GLN A 61 1.91 2.91 3.10
CA GLN A 61 3.10 3.75 3.11
C GLN A 61 3.91 3.34 4.33
N LYS A 62 5.13 2.83 4.10
CA LYS A 62 6.06 2.53 5.18
C LYS A 62 6.31 3.86 5.89
N GLN A 63 5.77 4.02 7.09
CA GLN A 63 6.25 5.05 7.98
C GLN A 63 7.73 4.77 8.16
N THR A 64 8.60 5.57 7.54
CA THR A 64 9.98 5.68 7.97
C THR A 64 9.92 6.44 9.29
N ASN A 65 9.46 5.75 10.34
CA ASN A 65 9.80 6.14 11.68
C ASN A 65 11.26 5.71 11.84
N ASP A 66 12.16 6.54 11.33
CA ASP A 66 13.53 6.64 11.85
C ASP A 66 13.42 7.21 13.28
N GLU A 67 12.84 6.40 14.17
CA GLU A 67 13.04 6.47 15.60
C GLU A 67 13.83 5.20 15.95
N ASP A 68 14.99 5.04 15.30
CA ASP A 68 16.00 4.09 15.75
C ASP A 68 16.54 4.65 17.06
N GLU A 69 16.20 3.93 18.12
CA GLU A 69 16.50 4.22 19.50
C GLU A 69 17.99 4.55 19.67
N LYS A 70 18.21 5.69 20.32
CA LYS A 70 19.52 6.18 20.73
C LYS A 70 20.32 5.10 21.48
N GLU A 71 21.49 4.84 20.91
CA GLU A 71 22.77 4.39 21.47
C GLU A 71 22.93 4.21 23.00
N GLU A 72 23.70 3.17 23.31
CA GLU A 72 24.62 2.98 24.46
C GLU A 72 23.95 2.61 25.82
N GLU A 73 24.44 1.67 26.62
CA GLU A 73 25.80 1.20 26.86
C GLU A 73 25.73 -0.20 27.51
N GLU A 74 26.71 -1.04 27.20
CA GLU A 74 26.97 -2.33 27.82
C GLU A 74 27.13 -2.21 29.35
N LYS A 75 26.61 -3.20 30.10
CA LYS A 75 27.41 -3.86 31.15
C LYS A 75 26.84 -5.24 31.47
N GLU A 76 27.72 -6.21 31.19
CA GLU A 76 27.64 -7.64 31.44
C GLU A 76 27.53 -8.00 32.94
N PRO A 77 27.27 -9.29 33.24
CA PRO A 77 26.48 -9.73 34.40
C PRO A 77 27.33 -9.98 35.64
N ASP A 78 26.81 -9.63 36.82
CA ASP A 78 27.33 -10.17 38.08
C ASP A 78 26.41 -11.29 38.59
N ASN A 79 27.06 -12.44 38.69
CA ASN A 79 26.56 -13.77 39.02
C ASN A 79 26.29 -13.87 40.56
N PRO A 80 26.01 -15.05 41.14
CA PRO A 80 24.76 -15.34 41.84
C PRO A 80 24.95 -15.50 43.36
N LEU A 81 23.94 -16.11 43.97
CA LEU A 81 23.85 -16.78 45.27
C LEU A 81 23.23 -15.98 46.41
N ILE A 82 22.63 -16.77 47.31
CA ILE A 82 22.23 -16.54 48.71
C ILE A 82 20.68 -16.59 48.84
N ILE A 83 19.99 -17.56 49.46
CA ILE A 83 20.24 -18.81 50.22
C ILE A 83 19.01 -19.70 50.01
#